data_AF-A0A7V6TKK0-F1
#
_entry.id   AF-A0A7V6TKK0-F1
#
_cell.length_a   1.000
_cell.length_b   1.000
_cell.length_c   1.000
_cell.angle_alpha   90.00
_cell.angle_beta   90.00
_cell.angle_gamma   90.00
#
_symmetry.space_group_name_H-M   'P 1'
#
loop_
_entity.id
_entity.type
_entity.pdbx_description
1 polymer ?
#
loop_
_entity_poly.entity_id
_entity_poly.type
_entity_poly.pdbx_seq_one_letter_code
_entity_poly.pdbx_strand_id
1 'polypeptide(L)'
;MPFIARAQSFLVDQGPLSNHKKNPEMVETVRFMLEHAVGVDHAIATQRIVDHLQENGYDIRNKEDWQITVLGPLRENGIIIGSKRSKGMFLISSEFDARIVVSQMQERISKESERLQLLIDMVSEVGWSPN
;
A
#
# COMPACT_ATOMS: atom_id res chain seq x y z
N MET A 1 13.42 3.46 -13.87
CA MET A 1 13.08 2.67 -12.67
C MET A 1 11.66 2.11 -12.80
N PRO A 2 11.44 0.78 -12.79
CA PRO A 2 10.16 0.17 -13.15
C PRO A 2 9.00 0.55 -12.21
N PHE A 3 9.24 0.71 -10.91
CA PHE A 3 8.21 1.09 -9.94
C PHE A 3 7.72 2.53 -10.13
N ILE A 4 8.64 3.47 -10.31
CA ILE A 4 8.32 4.88 -10.60
C ILE A 4 7.65 5.02 -11.95
N ALA A 5 8.16 4.34 -12.99
CA ALA A 5 7.53 4.33 -14.30
C ALA A 5 6.09 3.79 -14.21
N ARG A 6 5.83 2.76 -13.39
CA ARG A 6 4.48 2.23 -13.19
C ARG A 6 3.56 3.20 -12.46
N ALA A 7 4.06 3.91 -11.45
CA ALA A 7 3.32 4.98 -10.77
C ALA A 7 2.99 6.15 -11.74
N GLN A 8 3.94 6.53 -12.59
CA GLN A 8 3.72 7.56 -13.62
C GLN A 8 2.71 7.10 -14.67
N SER A 9 2.84 5.87 -15.18
CA SER A 9 1.87 5.28 -16.11
C SER A 9 0.48 5.19 -15.50
N PHE A 10 0.38 4.88 -14.20
CA PHE A 10 -0.91 4.89 -13.50
C PHE A 10 -1.58 6.26 -13.56
N LEU A 11 -0.85 7.37 -13.44
CA LEU A 11 -1.41 8.72 -13.58
C LEU A 11 -1.84 9.06 -15.02
N VAL A 12 -1.17 8.49 -16.03
CA VAL A 12 -1.47 8.73 -17.45
C VAL A 12 -2.65 7.87 -17.95
N ASP A 13 -2.73 6.61 -17.52
CA ASP A 13 -3.77 5.63 -17.90
C ASP A 13 -5.12 5.86 -17.20
N GLN A 14 -5.42 7.10 -16.79
CA GLN A 14 -6.65 7.40 -16.05
C GLN A 14 -7.90 7.51 -16.94
N GLY A 15 -7.77 7.69 -18.26
CA GLY A 15 -8.91 7.87 -19.16
C GLY A 15 -9.88 8.97 -18.67
N PRO A 16 -11.12 9.06 -19.19
CA PRO A 16 -12.18 9.76 -18.48
C PRO A 16 -12.51 8.96 -17.22
N LEU A 17 -12.57 9.63 -16.06
CA LEU A 17 -12.87 9.08 -14.72
C LEU A 17 -14.25 8.40 -14.58
N SER A 18 -14.87 7.94 -15.67
CA SER A 18 -16.21 7.36 -15.75
C SER A 18 -16.25 5.84 -15.53
N ASN A 19 -15.11 5.16 -15.41
CA ASN A 19 -15.07 3.74 -15.06
C ASN A 19 -14.75 3.58 -13.57
N HIS A 20 -15.66 2.98 -12.82
CA HIS A 20 -15.63 2.64 -11.38
C HIS A 20 -14.38 1.89 -10.84
N LYS A 21 -13.27 1.82 -11.58
CA LYS A 21 -12.04 1.10 -11.19
C LYS A 21 -11.00 1.99 -10.50
N LYS A 22 -11.08 3.32 -10.60
CA LYS A 22 -10.06 4.23 -10.05
C LYS A 22 -10.71 5.38 -9.28
N ASN A 23 -10.47 5.42 -7.96
CA ASN A 23 -10.95 6.47 -7.07
C ASN A 23 -9.99 7.68 -7.11
N PRO A 24 -10.48 8.93 -7.17
CA PRO A 24 -9.64 10.14 -7.22
C PRO A 24 -8.54 10.23 -6.16
N GLU A 25 -8.79 9.71 -4.96
CA GLU A 25 -7.87 9.65 -3.82
C GLU A 25 -6.64 8.79 -4.12
N MET A 26 -6.79 7.74 -4.94
CA MET A 26 -5.66 6.92 -5.40
C MET A 26 -4.77 7.70 -6.34
N VAL A 27 -5.37 8.42 -7.29
CA VAL A 27 -4.65 9.27 -8.25
C VAL A 27 -3.86 10.32 -7.49
N GLU A 28 -4.54 10.99 -6.56
CA GLU A 28 -3.94 12.04 -5.76
C GLU A 28 -2.84 11.51 -4.83
N THR A 29 -3.05 10.36 -4.18
CA THR A 29 -2.03 9.72 -3.35
C THR A 29 -0.77 9.42 -4.18
N VAL A 30 -0.92 8.85 -5.37
CA VAL A 30 0.22 8.52 -6.24
C VAL A 30 0.94 9.80 -6.69
N ARG A 31 0.20 10.83 -7.07
CA ARG A 31 0.76 12.14 -7.44
C ARG A 31 1.58 12.74 -6.30
N PHE A 32 0.98 12.85 -5.12
CA PHE A 32 1.62 13.38 -3.92
C PHE A 32 2.89 12.60 -3.54
N MET A 33 2.83 11.26 -3.61
CA MET A 33 3.99 10.43 -3.29
C MET A 33 5.11 10.52 -4.34
N LEU A 34 4.78 10.73 -5.62
CA LEU A 34 5.78 10.97 -6.67
C LEU A 34 6.51 12.31 -6.45
N GLU A 35 5.80 13.32 -5.93
CA GLU A 35 6.37 14.64 -5.65
C GLU A 35 7.22 14.68 -4.37
N HIS A 36 6.93 13.83 -3.38
CA HIS A 36 7.50 13.99 -2.03
C HIS A 36 8.10 12.76 -1.37
N ALA A 37 7.83 11.55 -1.87
CA ALA A 37 8.11 10.31 -1.14
C ALA A 37 8.79 9.24 -2.01
N VAL A 38 9.71 9.64 -2.90
CA VAL A 38 10.44 8.74 -3.78
C VAL A 38 11.73 8.25 -3.09
N GLY A 39 11.77 6.96 -2.73
CA GLY A 39 12.87 6.32 -1.99
C GLY A 39 12.71 6.38 -0.47
N VAL A 40 13.28 5.40 0.24
CA VAL A 40 13.09 5.24 1.70
C VAL A 40 13.63 6.40 2.52
N ASP A 41 14.62 7.14 2.00
CA ASP A 41 15.19 8.30 2.68
C ASP A 41 14.29 9.53 2.63
N HIS A 42 13.35 9.55 1.69
CA HIS A 42 12.30 10.58 1.56
C HIS A 42 10.93 10.08 2.04
N ALA A 43 10.89 8.95 2.76
CA ALA A 43 9.63 8.42 3.25
C ALA A 43 8.89 9.44 4.15
N ILE A 44 7.57 9.48 4.02
CA ILE A 44 6.71 10.42 4.73
C ILE A 44 5.75 9.69 5.66
N ALA A 45 5.42 10.30 6.80
CA ALA A 45 4.46 9.73 7.73
C ALA A 45 3.09 9.54 7.05
N THR A 46 2.40 8.42 7.32
CA THR A 46 1.05 8.16 6.78
C THR A 46 0.08 9.28 7.11
N GLN A 47 0.21 9.91 8.29
CA GLN A 47 -0.63 11.05 8.67
C GLN A 47 -0.53 12.19 7.65
N ARG A 48 0.69 12.50 7.18
CA ARG A 48 0.90 13.58 6.19
C ARG A 48 0.21 13.30 4.86
N ILE A 49 0.07 12.03 4.45
CA ILE A 49 -0.68 11.65 3.25
C ILE A 49 -2.18 11.88 3.48
N VAL A 50 -2.69 11.46 4.64
CA VAL A 50 -4.10 11.65 5.02
C VAL A 50 -4.44 13.12 5.12
N ASP A 51 -3.61 13.91 5.82
CA ASP A 51 -3.80 15.36 5.98
C ASP A 51 -3.86 16.03 4.60
N HIS A 52 -2.94 15.70 3.70
CA HIS A 52 -2.93 16.21 2.32
C HIS A 52 -4.23 15.89 1.58
N LEU A 53 -4.75 14.66 1.69
CA LEU A 53 -6.02 14.30 1.06
C LEU A 53 -7.20 15.08 1.66
N GLN A 54 -7.25 15.25 2.98
CA GLN A 54 -8.30 16.02 3.65
C GLN A 54 -8.25 17.51 3.26
N GLU A 55 -7.05 18.10 3.20
CA GLU A 55 -6.83 19.48 2.77
C GLU A 55 -7.28 19.74 1.32
N ASN A 56 -7.25 18.70 0.48
CA ASN A 56 -7.73 18.75 -0.91
C ASN A 56 -9.21 18.32 -1.05
N GLY A 57 -9.93 18.14 0.06
CA GLY A 57 -11.38 17.91 0.07
C GLY A 57 -11.82 16.46 -0.16
N TYR A 58 -10.90 15.49 -0.04
CA TYR A 58 -11.24 14.06 -0.12
C TYR A 58 -11.79 13.53 1.21
N ASP A 59 -12.82 12.67 1.17
CA ASP A 59 -13.43 12.04 2.35
C ASP A 59 -12.60 10.84 2.84
N ILE A 60 -11.42 11.13 3.39
CA ILE A 60 -10.58 10.15 4.08
C ILE A 60 -10.61 10.49 5.57
N ARG A 61 -11.18 9.63 6.39
CA ARG A 61 -11.46 9.94 7.80
C ARG A 61 -10.23 9.79 8.69
N ASN A 62 -9.39 8.79 8.39
CA ASN A 62 -8.21 8.45 9.19
C ASN A 62 -7.26 7.55 8.38
N LYS A 63 -6.19 7.09 9.05
CA LYS A 63 -5.17 6.22 8.44
C LYS A 63 -5.71 4.87 8.03
N GLU A 64 -6.57 4.27 8.85
CA GLU A 64 -7.18 2.97 8.61
C GLU A 64 -8.07 3.01 7.38
N ASP A 65 -8.88 4.06 7.27
CA ASP A 65 -9.72 4.34 6.11
C ASP A 65 -8.88 4.46 4.84
N TRP A 66 -7.83 5.30 4.86
CA TRP A 66 -6.88 5.40 3.74
C TRP A 66 -6.23 4.05 3.38
N GLN A 67 -5.87 3.23 4.37
CA GLN A 67 -5.27 1.92 4.12
C GLN A 67 -6.22 0.99 3.36
N ILE A 68 -7.52 1.03 3.68
CA ILE A 68 -8.54 0.18 3.09
C ILE A 68 -8.98 0.71 1.72
N THR A 69 -9.33 1.99 1.64
CA THR A 69 -9.98 2.59 0.46
C THR A 69 -9.01 3.05 -0.61
N VAL A 70 -7.74 3.27 -0.26
CA VAL A 70 -6.73 3.78 -1.17
C VAL A 70 -5.56 2.80 -1.32
N LEU A 71 -4.87 2.48 -0.22
CA LEU A 71 -3.63 1.71 -0.29
C LEU A 71 -3.85 0.26 -0.76
N GLY A 72 -4.91 -0.41 -0.29
CA GLY A 72 -5.30 -1.75 -0.74
C GLY A 72 -5.54 -1.79 -2.26
N PRO A 73 -6.49 -0.98 -2.77
CA PRO A 73 -6.77 -0.89 -4.21
C PRO A 73 -5.56 -0.49 -5.06
N LEU A 74 -4.68 0.39 -4.58
CA LEU A 74 -3.44 0.72 -5.30
C LEU A 74 -2.55 -0.52 -5.51
N ARG A 75 -2.42 -1.40 -4.51
CA ARG A 75 -1.64 -2.64 -4.64
C ARG A 75 -2.26 -3.60 -5.65
N GLU A 76 -3.59 -3.71 -5.66
CA GLU A 76 -4.32 -4.52 -6.66
C GLU A 76 -4.09 -4.01 -8.09
N ASN A 77 -3.90 -2.70 -8.24
CA ASN A 77 -3.52 -2.05 -9.49
C ASN A 77 -1.99 -2.09 -9.78
N GLY A 78 -1.22 -2.85 -8.99
CA GLY A 78 0.21 -3.03 -9.18
C GLY A 78 1.08 -1.86 -8.71
N ILE A 79 0.51 -0.90 -7.98
CA ILE A 79 1.26 0.19 -7.34
C ILE A 79 1.68 -0.24 -5.94
N ILE A 80 2.96 -0.58 -5.82
CA ILE A 80 3.55 -1.05 -4.55
C ILE A 80 4.19 0.14 -3.83
N ILE A 81 3.59 0.52 -2.72
CA ILE A 81 4.11 1.53 -1.79
C ILE A 81 4.79 0.80 -0.63
N GLY A 82 6.07 1.09 -0.42
CA GLY A 82 6.85 0.59 0.70
C GLY A 82 6.54 1.32 2.00
N SER A 83 6.86 0.69 3.12
CA SER A 83 6.75 1.31 4.44
C SER A 83 8.03 1.08 5.24
N LYS A 84 8.36 1.91 6.21
CA LYS A 84 9.42 1.67 7.19
C LYS A 84 8.98 2.26 8.51
N ARG A 85 8.93 1.43 9.57
CA ARG A 85 8.31 1.78 10.87
C ARG A 85 8.74 3.14 11.44
N SER A 86 9.99 3.54 11.26
CA SER A 86 10.55 4.80 11.76
C SER A 86 10.59 5.95 10.75
N LYS A 87 10.23 5.73 9.48
CA LYS A 87 10.30 6.75 8.43
C LYS A 87 8.95 7.04 7.76
N GLY A 88 8.11 6.03 7.58
CA GLY A 88 6.80 6.15 6.94
C GLY A 88 6.73 5.44 5.59
N MET A 89 5.93 5.99 4.67
CA MET A 89 5.60 5.41 3.37
C MET A 89 6.48 6.01 2.26
N PHE A 90 6.85 5.20 1.26
CA PHE A 90 7.66 5.65 0.12
C PHE A 90 7.36 4.84 -1.15
N LEU A 91 7.59 5.45 -2.31
CA LEU A 91 7.69 4.78 -3.59
C LEU A 91 9.09 4.21 -3.77
N ILE A 92 9.18 2.99 -4.29
CA ILE A 92 10.45 2.29 -4.50
C ILE A 92 11.24 3.00 -5.62
N SER A 93 12.41 3.53 -5.31
CA SER A 93 13.26 4.24 -6.30
C SER A 93 14.60 3.56 -6.56
N SER A 94 14.97 2.59 -5.72
CA SER A 94 16.24 1.85 -5.78
C SER A 94 16.06 0.35 -5.52
N GLU A 95 17.10 -0.44 -5.79
CA GLU A 95 17.15 -1.86 -5.40
C GLU A 95 17.12 -2.02 -3.88
N PHE A 96 17.79 -1.13 -3.14
CA PHE A 96 17.80 -1.13 -1.68
C PHE A 96 16.38 -0.98 -1.11
N ASP A 97 15.61 -0.03 -1.65
CA ASP A 97 14.19 0.14 -1.30
C ASP A 97 13.39 -1.14 -1.54
N ALA A 98 13.58 -1.76 -2.71
CA ALA A 98 12.87 -2.98 -3.08
C ALA A 98 13.20 -4.13 -2.10
N ARG A 99 14.46 -4.27 -1.69
CA ARG A 99 14.89 -5.27 -0.70
C ARG A 99 14.23 -5.05 0.66
N ILE A 100 14.06 -3.80 1.10
CA ILE A 100 13.31 -3.48 2.33
C ILE A 100 11.86 -3.96 2.21
N VAL A 101 11.19 -3.64 1.10
CA VAL A 101 9.78 -4.01 0.89
C VAL A 101 9.62 -5.53 0.80
N VAL A 102 10.50 -6.21 0.06
CA VAL A 102 10.50 -7.68 -0.05
C VAL A 102 10.69 -8.33 1.32
N SER A 103 11.66 -7.87 2.11
CA SER A 103 11.89 -8.41 3.46
C SER A 103 10.66 -8.27 4.37
N GLN A 104 9.95 -7.14 4.29
CA GLN A 104 8.72 -6.94 5.05
C GLN A 104 7.57 -7.85 4.59
N MET A 105 7.44 -8.06 3.28
CA MET A 105 6.46 -8.98 2.74
C MET A 105 6.75 -10.42 3.17
N GLN A 106 8.01 -10.84 3.14
CA GLN A 106 8.44 -12.16 3.61
C GLN A 106 8.14 -12.35 5.10
N GLU A 107 8.46 -11.36 5.94
CA GLU A 107 8.13 -11.40 7.38
C GLU A 107 6.61 -11.52 7.60
N ARG A 108 5.81 -10.78 6.84
CA ARG A 108 4.35 -10.87 6.91
C ARG A 108 3.85 -12.26 6.51
N ILE A 109 4.36 -12.81 5.40
CA ILE A 109 4.00 -14.16 4.94
C ILE A 109 4.31 -15.19 6.03
N SER A 110 5.51 -15.14 6.63
CA SER A 110 5.88 -16.06 7.72
C SER A 110 4.88 -16.00 8.89
N LYS A 111 4.55 -14.78 9.35
CA LYS A 111 3.60 -14.60 10.47
C LYS A 111 2.19 -15.06 10.15
N GLU A 112 1.70 -14.79 8.93
CA GLU A 112 0.37 -15.27 8.53
C GLU A 112 0.36 -16.80 8.35
N SER A 113 1.45 -17.41 7.87
CA SER A 113 1.58 -18.87 7.80
C SER A 113 1.59 -19.51 9.19
N GLU A 114 2.29 -18.93 10.17
CA GLU A 114 2.26 -19.38 11.56
C GLU A 114 0.84 -19.29 12.16
N ARG A 115 0.13 -18.18 11.93
CA ARG A 115 -1.26 -18.01 12.38
C ARG A 115 -2.22 -18.98 11.70
N LEU A 116 -2.02 -19.26 10.41
CA LEU A 116 -2.80 -20.25 9.68
C LEU A 116 -2.60 -21.63 10.28
N GLN A 117 -1.36 -22.01 10.62
CA GLN A 117 -1.08 -23.28 11.27
C GLN A 117 -1.77 -23.38 12.63
N LEU A 118 -1.70 -22.34 13.46
CA LEU A 118 -2.41 -22.30 14.74
C LEU A 118 -3.93 -22.49 14.58
N LEU A 119 -4.53 -21.86 13.56
CA LEU A 119 -5.94 -22.04 13.27
C LEU A 119 -6.27 -23.47 12.84
N ILE A 120 -5.44 -24.08 12.00
CA ILE A 120 -5.58 -25.49 11.59
C ILE A 120 -5.54 -26.42 12.80
N ASP A 121 -4.60 -26.18 13.72
CA ASP A 121 -4.47 -26.98 14.94
C ASP A 121 -5.73 -26.84 15.82
N MET A 122 -6.22 -25.61 16.05
CA MET A 122 -7.46 -25.36 16.82
C MET A 122 -8.70 -26.00 16.18
N VAL A 123 -8.81 -25.95 14.85
CA VAL A 123 -9.91 -26.58 14.11
C VAL A 123 -9.86 -28.11 14.27
N SER A 124 -8.66 -28.68 14.24
CA SER A 124 -8.45 -30.12 14.45
C SER A 124 -8.80 -30.57 15.88
N GLU A 125 -8.46 -29.77 16.89
CA GLU A 125 -8.77 -30.05 18.30
C GLU A 125 -10.27 -30.18 18.58
N VAL A 126 -11.11 -29.40 17.88
CA VAL A 126 -12.58 -29.49 17.99
C VAL A 126 -13.21 -30.53 17.05
N GLY A 127 -12.39 -31.29 16.31
CA GLY A 127 -12.83 -32.35 15.41
C GLY A 127 -13.42 -31.86 14.09
N TRP A 128 -13.11 -30.62 13.69
CA TRP A 128 -13.50 -30.08 12.38
C TRP A 128 -12.39 -30.35 11.37
N SER A 129 -12.75 -30.64 10.12
CA SER A 129 -11.77 -30.77 9.04
C SER A 129 -11.50 -29.41 8.41
N PRO A 130 -10.26 -28.90 8.42
CA PRO A 130 -9.89 -27.79 7.56
C PRO A 130 -9.87 -28.29 6.12
N ASN A 131 -10.80 -27.78 5.29
CA ASN A 131 -10.82 -28.03 3.84
C ASN A 131 -9.65 -27.35 3.13
#